data_AF-A0A2V6JAS9-F1
#
_entry.id   AF-A0A2V6JAS9-F1
#
_cell.length_a   1.000
_cell.length_b   1.000
_cell.length_c   1.000
_cell.angle_alpha   90.00
_cell.angle_beta   90.00
_cell.angle_gamma   90.00
#
_symmetry.space_group_name_H-M   'P 1'
#
loop_
_entity.id
_entity.type
_entity.pdbx_description
1 polymer ?
#
loop_
_entity_poly.entity_id
_entity_poly.type
_entity_poly.pdbx_seq_one_letter_code
_entity_poly.pdbx_strand_id
1 'polypeptide(L)'
;MATREKNFQFALQPIARERAVMQFARSTLAFLSLTGLGLLSVCTTRADEKPTMRAVVAHKYGAPEVLKIEQVQRPEPNDDEVLVRVIASSVNPADPLTLSGKYAKEFGTHLPLIPGYDIAAVVEKTGANVTKLKVGDAVYGYPTFGGGWADYVTVKEWEVAAKPKSLNFVETAAVPMGALTAWQALVDVAKLQPGQTVLVHGGSGGVGSFAVQIAKARGARVIATASTANQDLLKQLGADMAVDYTTTKFEDVAKEVDAVLDPVGKDTLARSYGVVRKGGIVMSLVARP
;
A
#
# COMPACT_ATOMS: atom_id res chain seq x y z
N MET A 1 41.26 10.73 -12.96
CA MET A 1 40.89 9.49 -13.69
C MET A 1 39.42 9.22 -13.45
N ALA A 2 38.67 8.93 -14.50
CA ALA A 2 37.20 8.84 -14.46
C ALA A 2 36.69 7.41 -14.73
N THR A 3 35.36 7.24 -14.64
CA THR A 3 34.58 6.00 -14.85
C THR A 3 34.65 5.02 -13.67
N ARG A 4 33.57 4.31 -13.28
CA ARG A 4 32.33 3.97 -14.00
C ARG A 4 31.06 4.12 -13.14
N GLU A 5 30.12 4.92 -13.61
CA GLU A 5 28.70 4.67 -13.39
C GLU A 5 28.25 3.50 -14.30
N LYS A 6 27.21 2.76 -13.91
CA LYS A 6 26.53 1.79 -14.78
C LYS A 6 25.04 2.10 -14.87
N ASN A 7 24.61 2.37 -16.10
CA ASN A 7 23.23 2.70 -16.45
C ASN A 7 22.29 1.51 -16.25
N PHE A 8 21.07 1.80 -15.77
CA PHE A 8 19.87 1.04 -16.08
C PHE A 8 18.93 1.94 -16.90
N GLN A 9 18.85 1.69 -18.20
CA GLN A 9 17.78 2.19 -19.06
C GLN A 9 17.04 0.99 -19.64
N PHE A 10 15.74 0.88 -19.32
CA PHE A 10 14.85 -0.02 -20.03
C PHE A 10 14.30 0.68 -21.27
N ALA A 11 14.30 -0.04 -22.39
CA ALA A 11 13.89 0.50 -23.68
C ALA A 11 12.35 0.53 -23.81
N LEU A 12 11.83 1.67 -24.25
CA LEU A 12 10.50 1.78 -24.85
C LEU A 12 10.67 1.84 -26.38
N GLN A 13 10.00 0.95 -27.13
CA GLN A 13 9.86 1.09 -28.58
C GLN A 13 8.38 1.30 -28.95
N PRO A 14 8.06 2.30 -29.80
CA PRO A 14 6.70 2.54 -30.25
C PRO A 14 6.35 1.67 -31.47
N ILE A 15 5.17 1.04 -31.45
CA ILE A 15 4.63 0.33 -32.62
C ILE A 15 3.94 1.36 -33.53
N ALA A 16 4.44 1.48 -34.77
CA ALA A 16 3.89 2.38 -35.77
C ALA A 16 2.64 1.80 -36.47
N ARG A 17 1.77 2.69 -36.97
CA ARG A 17 0.64 2.36 -37.83
C ARG A 17 1.07 2.31 -39.29
N GLU A 18 0.48 1.39 -40.07
CA GLU A 18 0.36 1.54 -41.53
C GLU A 18 -1.11 1.44 -41.98
N ARG A 19 -1.42 2.08 -43.11
CA ARG A 19 -2.73 2.03 -43.78
C ARG A 19 -2.51 1.75 -45.27
N ALA A 20 -3.21 0.75 -45.79
CA ALA A 20 -3.39 0.53 -47.22
C ALA A 20 -4.85 0.14 -47.55
N VAL A 21 -5.13 -0.11 -48.82
CA VAL A 21 -6.20 0.60 -49.53
C VAL A 21 -6.65 -0.16 -50.81
N MET A 22 -7.83 0.20 -51.34
CA MET A 22 -8.58 -0.37 -52.48
C MET A 22 -9.29 -1.71 -52.17
N GLN A 23 -10.60 -1.94 -52.37
CA GLN A 23 -11.67 -1.40 -53.23
C GLN A 23 -12.00 -2.30 -54.43
N PHE A 24 -13.19 -2.92 -54.38
CA PHE A 24 -13.98 -3.37 -55.53
C PHE A 24 -15.46 -3.11 -55.24
N ALA A 25 -16.30 -2.90 -56.26
CA ALA A 25 -17.64 -2.35 -56.09
C ALA A 25 -18.67 -2.95 -57.08
N ARG A 26 -19.96 -2.77 -56.73
CA ARG A 26 -21.18 -2.97 -57.57
C ARG A 26 -21.56 -4.45 -57.80
N SER A 27 -22.84 -4.84 -57.91
CA SER A 27 -24.14 -4.14 -57.72
C SER A 27 -25.34 -5.09 -57.92
N THR A 28 -26.47 -4.87 -57.23
CA THR A 28 -27.84 -4.94 -57.83
C THR A 28 -28.93 -4.39 -56.87
N LEU A 29 -29.99 -3.79 -57.42
CA LEU A 29 -31.20 -3.30 -56.71
C LEU A 29 -32.44 -4.11 -57.11
N ALA A 30 -33.46 -4.18 -56.22
CA ALA A 30 -34.93 -4.26 -56.45
C ALA A 30 -35.63 -4.96 -55.26
N PHE A 31 -36.89 -4.72 -54.87
CA PHE A 31 -37.80 -3.55 -54.92
C PHE A 31 -39.01 -3.87 -53.98
N LEU A 32 -39.68 -2.84 -53.42
CA LEU A 32 -41.09 -2.84 -52.93
C LEU A 32 -41.63 -3.92 -51.95
N SER A 33 -42.08 -3.48 -50.76
CA SER A 33 -43.53 -3.46 -50.43
C SER A 33 -43.83 -2.64 -49.16
N LEU A 34 -45.06 -2.13 -49.05
CA LEU A 34 -45.51 -1.15 -48.05
C LEU A 34 -46.07 -1.78 -46.74
N THR A 35 -46.32 -0.89 -45.76
CA THR A 35 -47.26 -1.02 -44.63
C THR A 35 -47.01 -2.07 -43.54
N GLY A 36 -46.57 -1.57 -42.38
CA GLY A 36 -46.60 -2.27 -41.10
C GLY A 36 -46.23 -1.30 -39.97
N LEU A 37 -47.17 -0.44 -39.56
CA LEU A 37 -46.95 0.55 -38.49
C LEU A 37 -46.98 -0.11 -37.10
N GLY A 38 -46.02 -1.00 -36.86
CA GLY A 38 -45.80 -1.59 -35.55
C GLY A 38 -45.21 -0.56 -34.60
N LEU A 39 -45.81 -0.43 -33.40
CA LEU A 39 -45.19 0.22 -32.26
C LEU A 39 -43.98 -0.62 -31.82
N LEU A 40 -42.86 -0.41 -32.51
CA LEU A 40 -41.53 -0.75 -32.01
C LEU A 40 -41.29 0.12 -30.77
N SER A 41 -41.71 -0.41 -29.62
CA SER A 41 -41.10 -0.04 -28.36
C SER A 41 -39.62 -0.34 -28.52
N VAL A 42 -38.84 0.71 -28.77
CA VAL A 42 -37.38 0.61 -28.75
C VAL A 42 -37.01 0.41 -27.28
N CYS A 43 -37.07 -0.84 -26.83
CA CYS A 43 -36.24 -1.29 -25.74
C CYS A 43 -34.80 -1.09 -26.18
N THR A 44 -34.29 0.11 -25.92
CA THR A 44 -32.87 0.35 -25.75
C THR A 44 -32.43 -0.58 -24.63
N THR A 45 -31.95 -1.76 -25.02
CA THR A 45 -31.11 -2.57 -24.16
C THR A 45 -30.01 -1.64 -23.67
N ARG A 46 -29.93 -1.45 -22.35
CA ARG A 46 -28.80 -0.78 -21.70
C ARG A 46 -27.56 -1.66 -21.87
N ALA A 47 -27.00 -1.64 -23.07
CA ALA A 47 -25.69 -2.19 -23.34
C ALA A 47 -24.65 -1.28 -22.67
N ASP A 48 -23.72 -1.90 -21.95
CA ASP A 48 -22.42 -1.35 -21.58
C ASP A 48 -22.35 -0.11 -20.67
N GLU A 49 -23.37 0.18 -19.84
CA GLU A 49 -23.12 0.95 -18.61
C GLU A 49 -22.35 0.07 -17.62
N LYS A 50 -21.02 0.20 -17.61
CA LYS A 50 -20.15 -0.43 -16.61
C LYS A 50 -20.66 -0.10 -15.19
N PRO A 51 -20.69 -1.08 -14.27
CA PRO A 51 -21.16 -0.85 -12.91
C PRO A 51 -20.34 0.25 -12.24
N THR A 52 -21.00 1.10 -11.46
CA THR A 52 -20.35 2.16 -10.68
C THR A 52 -20.15 1.74 -9.23
N MET A 53 -19.28 2.47 -8.54
CA MET A 53 -18.97 2.29 -7.12
C MET A 53 -18.65 3.63 -6.46
N ARG A 54 -18.77 3.72 -5.14
CA ARG A 54 -18.31 4.91 -4.40
C ARG A 54 -16.80 4.83 -4.20
N ALA A 55 -16.13 5.97 -4.34
CA ALA A 55 -14.71 6.13 -4.01
C ALA A 55 -14.44 7.50 -3.40
N VAL A 56 -13.38 7.59 -2.59
CA VAL A 56 -12.78 8.86 -2.17
C VAL A 56 -11.77 9.28 -3.24
N VAL A 57 -12.08 10.35 -3.97
CA VAL A 57 -11.32 10.80 -5.14
C VAL A 57 -10.68 12.16 -4.86
N ALA A 58 -9.42 12.32 -5.27
CA ALA A 58 -8.73 13.60 -5.37
C ALA A 58 -8.47 13.93 -6.86
N HIS A 59 -9.10 15.00 -7.35
CA HIS A 59 -8.88 15.54 -8.71
C HIS A 59 -7.67 16.49 -8.80
N LYS A 60 -7.11 16.89 -7.67
CA LYS A 60 -5.90 17.71 -7.55
C LYS A 60 -5.13 17.30 -6.30
N TYR A 61 -3.82 17.49 -6.31
CA TYR A 61 -3.00 17.36 -5.10
C TYR A 61 -3.30 18.49 -4.11
N GLY A 62 -3.12 18.23 -2.81
CA GLY A 62 -3.32 19.22 -1.76
C GLY A 62 -3.45 18.63 -0.35
N ALA A 63 -4.10 19.39 0.53
CA ALA A 63 -4.52 18.97 1.86
C ALA A 63 -5.85 18.17 1.81
N PRO A 64 -6.29 17.50 2.89
CA PRO A 64 -7.42 16.56 2.87
C PRO A 64 -8.75 17.10 2.30
N GLU A 65 -8.95 18.41 2.29
CA GLU A 65 -10.15 19.08 1.76
C GLU A 65 -10.32 18.94 0.23
N VAL A 66 -9.30 18.43 -0.48
CA VAL A 66 -9.40 18.09 -1.91
C VAL A 66 -10.10 16.75 -2.17
N LEU A 67 -10.26 15.91 -1.13
CA LEU A 67 -10.90 14.60 -1.20
C LEU A 67 -12.43 14.75 -1.28
N LYS A 68 -13.05 14.00 -2.19
CA LYS A 68 -14.51 13.96 -2.36
C LYS A 68 -15.00 12.52 -2.45
N ILE A 69 -16.18 12.24 -1.90
CA ILE A 69 -16.87 10.97 -2.16
C ILE A 69 -17.62 11.12 -3.48
N GLU A 70 -17.28 10.29 -4.47
CA GLU A 70 -17.85 10.34 -5.81
C GLU A 70 -18.29 8.94 -6.28
N GLN A 71 -19.20 8.90 -7.27
CA GLN A 71 -19.52 7.67 -7.99
C GLN A 71 -18.61 7.55 -9.20
N VAL A 72 -17.78 6.50 -9.22
CA VAL A 72 -16.80 6.23 -10.29
C VAL A 72 -17.10 4.89 -10.96
N GLN A 73 -16.50 4.62 -12.13
CA GLN A 73 -16.58 3.28 -12.73
C GLN A 73 -15.89 2.27 -11.81
N ARG A 74 -16.54 1.13 -11.55
CA ARG A 74 -15.92 0.00 -10.86
C ARG A 74 -14.82 -0.58 -11.76
N PRO A 75 -13.61 -0.84 -11.23
CA PRO A 75 -12.56 -1.48 -12.02
C PRO A 75 -12.94 -2.93 -12.33
N GLU A 76 -12.36 -3.47 -13.38
CA GLU A 76 -12.44 -4.89 -13.74
C GLU A 76 -10.99 -5.43 -13.76
N PRO A 77 -10.74 -6.62 -13.21
CA PRO A 77 -9.38 -7.12 -13.03
C PRO A 77 -8.78 -7.58 -14.36
N ASN A 78 -7.48 -7.33 -14.55
CA ASN A 78 -6.67 -8.00 -15.56
C ASN A 78 -6.50 -9.50 -15.23
N ASP A 79 -5.93 -10.27 -16.15
CA ASP A 79 -5.81 -11.73 -15.99
C ASP A 79 -5.01 -12.16 -14.75
N ASP A 80 -4.05 -11.36 -14.28
CA ASP A 80 -3.21 -11.60 -13.09
C ASP A 80 -3.70 -10.87 -11.82
N GLU A 81 -4.90 -10.31 -11.85
CA GLU A 81 -5.50 -9.52 -10.77
C GLU A 81 -6.75 -10.16 -10.18
N VAL A 82 -7.09 -9.75 -8.97
CA VAL A 82 -8.39 -9.98 -8.35
C VAL A 82 -9.10 -8.65 -8.12
N LEU A 83 -10.40 -8.60 -8.42
CA LEU A 83 -11.29 -7.56 -7.92
C LEU A 83 -11.71 -7.96 -6.53
N VAL A 84 -11.47 -7.09 -5.56
CA VAL A 84 -11.88 -7.30 -4.16
C VAL A 84 -12.85 -6.22 -3.73
N ARG A 85 -13.89 -6.62 -3.01
CA ARG A 85 -14.84 -5.73 -2.35
C ARG A 85 -14.30 -5.35 -0.98
N VAL A 86 -13.96 -4.08 -0.81
CA VAL A 86 -13.30 -3.59 0.41
C VAL A 86 -14.32 -3.57 1.56
N ILE A 87 -13.95 -4.15 2.70
CA ILE A 87 -14.76 -4.12 3.92
C ILE A 87 -14.22 -3.06 4.89
N ALA A 88 -12.89 -2.93 4.96
CA ALA A 88 -12.20 -1.90 5.72
C ALA A 88 -10.89 -1.51 5.02
N SER A 89 -10.47 -0.26 5.23
CA SER A 89 -9.17 0.30 4.83
C SER A 89 -8.66 1.15 5.99
N SER A 90 -7.34 1.31 6.10
CA SER A 90 -6.71 2.16 7.12
C SER A 90 -6.49 3.60 6.63
N VAL A 91 -5.93 4.42 7.53
CA VAL A 91 -5.29 5.72 7.23
C VAL A 91 -3.89 5.71 7.85
N ASN A 92 -2.90 6.14 7.08
CA ASN A 92 -1.48 6.12 7.42
C ASN A 92 -0.83 7.51 7.33
N PRO A 93 0.29 7.75 8.06
CA PRO A 93 1.09 8.98 7.91
C PRO A 93 1.62 9.25 6.49
N ALA A 94 1.64 8.22 5.63
CA ALA A 94 2.01 8.35 4.22
C ALA A 94 0.91 9.00 3.36
N ASP A 95 -0.37 8.86 3.72
CA ASP A 95 -1.48 9.28 2.84
C ASP A 95 -1.48 10.80 2.56
N PRO A 96 -1.24 11.70 3.55
CA PRO A 96 -1.09 13.13 3.27
C PRO A 96 0.13 13.46 2.40
N LEU A 97 1.21 12.68 2.48
CA LEU A 97 2.41 12.87 1.64
C LEU A 97 2.11 12.53 0.18
N THR A 98 1.40 11.42 -0.05
CA THR A 98 0.87 11.04 -1.36
C THR A 98 -0.13 12.08 -1.89
N LEU A 99 -1.10 12.47 -1.08
CA LEU A 99 -2.15 13.45 -1.45
C LEU A 99 -1.59 14.83 -1.77
N SER A 100 -0.50 15.25 -1.10
CA SER A 100 0.21 16.50 -1.40
C SER A 100 0.96 16.48 -2.73
N GLY A 101 1.12 15.32 -3.37
CA GLY A 101 1.90 15.14 -4.60
C GLY A 101 3.42 15.12 -4.40
N LYS A 102 3.91 15.31 -3.16
CA LYS A 102 5.34 15.47 -2.82
C LYS A 102 6.22 14.30 -3.29
N TYR A 103 5.66 13.09 -3.33
CA TYR A 103 6.34 11.86 -3.77
C TYR A 103 5.59 11.16 -4.92
N ALA A 104 4.77 11.90 -5.67
CA ALA A 104 3.92 11.30 -6.72
C ALA A 104 4.76 10.61 -7.82
N LYS A 105 5.96 11.12 -8.11
CA LYS A 105 6.88 10.49 -9.07
C LYS A 105 7.49 9.20 -8.52
N GLU A 106 7.93 9.21 -7.26
CA GLU A 106 8.51 8.04 -6.58
C GLU A 106 7.49 6.92 -6.36
N PHE A 107 6.22 7.26 -6.08
CA PHE A 107 5.13 6.29 -5.89
C PHE A 107 4.32 6.00 -7.16
N GLY A 108 4.64 6.63 -8.29
CA GLY A 108 3.93 6.43 -9.56
C GLY A 108 2.46 6.89 -9.57
N THR A 109 2.05 7.73 -8.62
CA THR A 109 0.65 8.17 -8.49
C THR A 109 0.29 9.24 -9.50
N HIS A 110 -0.96 9.20 -9.96
CA HIS A 110 -1.52 10.12 -10.94
C HIS A 110 -2.92 10.57 -10.52
N LEU A 111 -3.40 11.67 -11.12
CA LEU A 111 -4.73 12.21 -10.90
C LEU A 111 -5.67 11.76 -12.03
N PRO A 112 -6.96 11.50 -11.77
CA PRO A 112 -7.60 11.49 -10.45
C PRO A 112 -7.09 10.32 -9.58
N LEU A 113 -6.78 10.63 -8.32
CA LEU A 113 -6.22 9.69 -7.36
C LEU A 113 -7.32 9.13 -6.46
N ILE A 114 -7.34 7.81 -6.26
CA ILE A 114 -8.09 7.15 -5.17
C ILE A 114 -7.04 6.65 -4.17
N PRO A 115 -6.91 7.25 -2.96
CA PRO A 115 -5.95 6.78 -1.96
C PRO A 115 -6.41 5.48 -1.28
N GLY A 116 -5.73 5.10 -0.19
CA GLY A 116 -6.01 3.89 0.58
C GLY A 116 -5.06 2.77 0.19
N TYR A 117 -4.09 2.53 1.07
CA TYR A 117 -2.95 1.63 0.84
C TYR A 117 -2.96 0.39 1.73
N ASP A 118 -3.96 0.24 2.60
CA ASP A 118 -4.23 -1.00 3.32
C ASP A 118 -5.68 -1.41 3.08
N ILE A 119 -5.93 -2.69 2.84
CA ILE A 119 -7.30 -3.22 2.73
C ILE A 119 -7.47 -4.49 3.54
N ALA A 120 -8.69 -4.70 4.02
CA ALA A 120 -9.23 -6.01 4.32
C ALA A 120 -10.56 -6.16 3.55
N ALA A 121 -10.65 -7.21 2.74
CA ALA A 121 -11.60 -7.30 1.63
C ALA A 121 -12.07 -8.73 1.38
N VAL A 122 -13.08 -8.89 0.54
CA VAL A 122 -13.53 -10.21 0.03
C VAL A 122 -13.31 -10.25 -1.48
N VAL A 123 -12.73 -11.34 -2.00
CA VAL A 123 -12.54 -11.53 -3.45
C VAL A 123 -13.91 -11.62 -4.13
N GLU A 124 -14.17 -10.72 -5.07
CA GLU A 124 -15.44 -10.62 -5.81
C GLU A 124 -15.31 -11.25 -7.21
N LYS A 125 -14.15 -11.11 -7.86
CA LYS A 125 -13.84 -11.68 -9.19
C LYS A 125 -12.33 -11.92 -9.33
N THR A 126 -11.95 -12.94 -10.09
CA THR A 126 -10.56 -13.30 -10.39
C THR A 126 -10.28 -13.17 -11.89
N GLY A 127 -9.07 -12.75 -12.26
CA GLY A 127 -8.52 -12.89 -13.60
C GLY A 127 -8.19 -14.34 -13.95
N ALA A 128 -7.94 -14.62 -15.23
CA ALA A 128 -7.76 -15.99 -15.75
C ALA A 128 -6.48 -16.70 -15.28
N ASN A 129 -5.45 -15.94 -14.87
CA ASN A 129 -4.14 -16.45 -14.44
C ASN A 129 -3.97 -16.46 -12.91
N VAL A 130 -5.01 -16.09 -12.15
CA VAL A 130 -5.04 -16.20 -10.69
C VAL A 130 -5.26 -17.66 -10.29
N THR A 131 -4.45 -18.18 -9.37
CA THR A 131 -4.41 -19.61 -9.01
C THR A 131 -4.53 -19.88 -7.51
N LYS A 132 -4.19 -18.89 -6.65
CA LYS A 132 -4.17 -19.03 -5.18
C LYS A 132 -5.41 -18.48 -4.48
N LEU A 133 -6.22 -17.69 -5.20
CA LEU A 133 -7.39 -16.98 -4.68
C LEU A 133 -8.63 -17.35 -5.49
N LYS A 134 -9.79 -17.39 -4.84
CA LYS A 134 -11.11 -17.60 -5.48
C LYS A 134 -12.14 -16.63 -4.91
N VAL A 135 -13.23 -16.45 -5.65
CA VAL A 135 -14.39 -15.65 -5.20
C VAL A 135 -14.88 -16.12 -3.84
N GLY A 136 -15.15 -15.17 -2.94
CA GLY A 136 -15.55 -15.39 -1.56
C GLY A 136 -14.40 -15.49 -0.54
N ASP A 137 -13.14 -15.56 -0.97
CA ASP A 137 -12.01 -15.56 -0.03
C ASP A 137 -11.87 -14.22 0.69
N ALA A 138 -11.71 -14.28 2.02
CA ALA A 138 -11.39 -13.12 2.84
C ALA A 138 -9.88 -12.87 2.79
N VAL A 139 -9.48 -11.68 2.35
CA VAL A 139 -8.10 -11.29 2.11
C VAL A 139 -7.76 -9.96 2.77
N TYR A 140 -6.47 -9.66 2.88
CA TYR A 140 -5.96 -8.37 3.30
C TYR A 140 -4.61 -8.10 2.65
N GLY A 141 -4.22 -6.84 2.51
CA GLY A 141 -2.95 -6.51 1.84
C GLY A 141 -2.77 -5.03 1.53
N TYR A 142 -1.75 -4.77 0.72
CA TYR A 142 -1.26 -3.45 0.36
C TYR A 142 -1.43 -3.22 -1.15
N PRO A 143 -2.45 -2.47 -1.61
CA PRO A 143 -2.58 -2.09 -3.01
C PRO A 143 -1.47 -1.09 -3.38
N THR A 144 -0.50 -1.49 -4.21
CA THR A 144 0.72 -0.69 -4.47
C THR A 144 0.41 0.69 -5.03
N PHE A 145 -0.66 0.81 -5.82
CA PHE A 145 -1.07 2.06 -6.47
C PHE A 145 -2.26 2.76 -5.77
N GLY A 146 -2.64 2.32 -4.57
CA GLY A 146 -3.80 2.81 -3.83
C GLY A 146 -5.11 2.18 -4.30
N GLY A 147 -6.23 2.89 -4.11
CA GLY A 147 -7.58 2.42 -4.45
C GLY A 147 -8.37 1.85 -3.27
N GLY A 148 -7.75 1.64 -2.10
CA GLY A 148 -8.40 1.07 -0.92
C GLY A 148 -9.51 1.93 -0.31
N TRP A 149 -9.56 3.24 -0.59
CA TRP A 149 -10.67 4.12 -0.19
C TRP A 149 -11.82 4.11 -1.23
N ALA A 150 -12.22 2.93 -1.66
CA ALA A 150 -13.37 2.70 -2.55
C ALA A 150 -14.11 1.41 -2.17
N ASP A 151 -15.35 1.25 -2.63
CA ASP A 151 -16.13 0.02 -2.38
C ASP A 151 -15.45 -1.23 -3.02
N TYR A 152 -14.66 -1.06 -4.10
CA TYR A 152 -13.87 -2.11 -4.74
C TYR A 152 -12.51 -1.61 -5.23
N VAL A 153 -11.52 -2.50 -5.29
CA VAL A 153 -10.21 -2.26 -5.88
C VAL A 153 -9.69 -3.51 -6.60
N THR A 154 -8.87 -3.35 -7.63
CA THR A 154 -8.14 -4.42 -8.30
C THR A 154 -6.72 -4.50 -7.77
N VAL A 155 -6.29 -5.70 -7.37
CA VAL A 155 -4.94 -5.97 -6.82
C VAL A 155 -4.35 -7.23 -7.45
N LYS A 156 -3.02 -7.28 -7.59
CA LYS A 156 -2.30 -8.48 -8.02
C LYS A 156 -2.44 -9.57 -6.96
N GLU A 157 -2.38 -10.84 -7.38
CA GLU A 157 -2.43 -11.99 -6.46
C GLU A 157 -1.39 -11.92 -5.32
N TRP A 158 -0.22 -11.31 -5.57
CA TRP A 158 0.86 -11.19 -4.59
C TRP A 158 0.74 -10.00 -3.63
N GLU A 159 -0.16 -9.03 -3.89
CA GLU A 159 -0.37 -7.86 -3.03
C GLU A 159 -1.23 -8.17 -1.79
N VAL A 160 -1.89 -9.34 -1.79
CA VAL A 160 -2.80 -9.77 -0.73
C VAL A 160 -2.46 -11.15 -0.18
N ALA A 161 -2.77 -11.35 1.09
CA ALA A 161 -2.71 -12.64 1.77
C ALA A 161 -4.08 -13.02 2.33
N ALA A 162 -4.26 -14.29 2.69
CA ALA A 162 -5.46 -14.76 3.37
C ALA A 162 -5.62 -14.04 4.72
N LYS A 163 -6.79 -13.44 4.97
CA LYS A 163 -7.08 -12.72 6.20
C LYS A 163 -7.02 -13.68 7.41
N PRO A 164 -6.37 -13.31 8.53
CA PRO A 164 -6.42 -14.07 9.77
C PRO A 164 -7.85 -14.33 10.26
N LYS A 165 -8.11 -15.56 10.71
CA LYS A 165 -9.41 -15.94 11.31
C LYS A 165 -9.63 -15.34 12.69
N SER A 166 -8.56 -14.96 13.39
CA SER A 166 -8.56 -14.42 14.75
C SER A 166 -8.91 -12.93 14.86
N LEU A 167 -8.82 -12.19 13.75
CA LEU A 167 -9.11 -10.74 13.69
C LEU A 167 -10.42 -10.49 12.95
N ASN A 168 -11.07 -9.35 13.19
CA ASN A 168 -12.14 -8.84 12.32
C ASN A 168 -11.55 -8.06 11.12
N PHE A 169 -12.39 -7.61 10.17
CA PHE A 169 -11.90 -6.89 8.99
C PHE A 169 -11.25 -5.54 9.31
N VAL A 170 -11.77 -4.78 10.27
CA VAL A 170 -11.21 -3.47 10.68
C VAL A 170 -9.84 -3.64 11.32
N GLU A 171 -9.71 -4.59 12.26
CA GLU A 171 -8.42 -4.96 12.86
C GLU A 171 -7.41 -5.43 11.81
N THR A 172 -7.86 -6.25 10.86
CA THR A 172 -6.98 -6.76 9.80
C THR A 172 -6.51 -5.65 8.86
N ALA A 173 -7.37 -4.67 8.54
CA ALA A 173 -7.00 -3.54 7.68
C ALA A 173 -5.94 -2.63 8.31
N ALA A 174 -5.76 -2.64 9.63
CA ALA A 174 -4.70 -1.89 10.31
C ALA A 174 -3.31 -2.57 10.26
N VAL A 175 -3.19 -3.76 9.66
CA VAL A 175 -1.96 -4.56 9.64
C VAL A 175 -0.98 -4.22 8.51
N PRO A 176 -1.36 -4.12 7.21
CA PRO A 176 -0.41 -4.33 6.12
C PRO A 176 0.75 -3.33 6.09
N MET A 177 0.53 -2.02 5.97
CA MET A 177 1.60 -1.03 5.86
C MET A 177 2.46 -1.01 7.13
N GLY A 178 1.85 -1.03 8.32
CA GLY A 178 2.56 -1.04 9.60
C GLY A 178 3.48 -2.25 9.75
N ALA A 179 2.95 -3.46 9.51
CA ALA A 179 3.69 -4.71 9.66
C ALA A 179 4.71 -4.92 8.55
N LEU A 180 4.39 -4.62 7.29
CA LEU A 180 5.32 -4.73 6.16
C LEU A 180 6.50 -3.77 6.33
N THR A 181 6.27 -2.52 6.76
CA THR A 181 7.35 -1.55 7.00
C THR A 181 8.28 -2.03 8.13
N ALA A 182 7.71 -2.54 9.24
CA ALA A 182 8.48 -3.11 10.33
C ALA A 182 9.27 -4.36 9.91
N TRP A 183 8.66 -5.24 9.10
CA TRP A 183 9.28 -6.44 8.58
C TRP A 183 10.44 -6.12 7.64
N GLN A 184 10.23 -5.26 6.64
CA GLN A 184 11.26 -4.86 5.68
C GLN A 184 12.47 -4.24 6.38
N ALA A 185 12.24 -3.35 7.35
CA ALA A 185 13.31 -2.78 8.15
C ALA A 185 14.07 -3.85 8.93
N LEU A 186 13.40 -4.60 9.81
CA LEU A 186 14.08 -5.48 10.75
C LEU A 186 14.59 -6.78 10.13
N VAL A 187 13.87 -7.36 9.16
CA VAL A 187 14.14 -8.69 8.62
C VAL A 187 14.90 -8.62 7.30
N ASP A 188 14.47 -7.77 6.37
CA ASP A 188 15.05 -7.77 5.02
C ASP A 188 16.30 -6.86 4.93
N VAL A 189 16.24 -5.70 5.58
CA VAL A 189 17.32 -4.68 5.59
C VAL A 189 18.32 -4.92 6.72
N ALA A 190 17.91 -4.84 7.99
CA ALA A 190 18.81 -5.07 9.12
C ALA A 190 19.21 -6.53 9.32
N LYS A 191 18.41 -7.47 8.80
CA LYS A 191 18.63 -8.93 8.93
C LYS A 191 18.82 -9.35 10.39
N LEU A 192 17.97 -8.82 11.27
CA LEU A 192 18.07 -8.97 12.73
C LEU A 192 18.14 -10.45 13.14
N GLN A 193 19.18 -10.78 13.89
CA GLN A 193 19.50 -12.11 14.40
C GLN A 193 19.15 -12.25 15.89
N PRO A 194 18.93 -13.48 16.39
CA PRO A 194 18.79 -13.73 17.82
C PRO A 194 20.00 -13.21 18.62
N GLY A 195 19.74 -12.69 19.83
CA GLY A 195 20.76 -12.13 20.73
C GLY A 195 21.21 -10.70 20.41
N GLN A 196 20.90 -10.15 19.22
CA GLN A 196 21.16 -8.74 18.92
C GLN A 196 20.26 -7.81 19.74
N THR A 197 20.71 -6.59 20.00
CA THR A 197 19.89 -5.53 20.60
C THR A 197 19.37 -4.58 19.53
N VAL A 198 18.06 -4.33 19.52
CA VAL A 198 17.44 -3.27 18.69
C VAL A 198 16.82 -2.18 19.56
N LEU A 199 16.97 -0.93 19.12
CA LEU A 199 16.25 0.24 19.63
C LEU A 199 15.12 0.60 18.66
N VAL A 200 13.87 0.57 19.13
CA VAL A 200 12.69 0.96 18.37
C VAL A 200 12.16 2.29 18.90
N HIS A 201 12.31 3.37 18.15
CA HIS A 201 11.69 4.64 18.50
C HIS A 201 10.19 4.63 18.20
N GLY A 202 9.38 5.25 19.06
CA GLY A 202 7.93 5.33 18.87
C GLY A 202 7.25 3.95 18.89
N GLY A 203 7.69 3.05 19.79
CA GLY A 203 7.26 1.65 19.86
C GLY A 203 5.76 1.41 20.11
N SER A 204 5.01 2.44 20.51
CA SER A 204 3.55 2.41 20.64
C SER A 204 2.79 2.89 19.39
N GLY A 205 3.50 3.29 18.33
CA GLY A 205 2.91 3.73 17.06
C GLY A 205 2.61 2.59 16.10
N GLY A 206 2.00 2.91 14.94
CA GLY A 206 1.58 1.93 13.93
C GLY A 206 2.69 0.98 13.49
N VAL A 207 3.85 1.50 13.06
CA VAL A 207 5.01 0.65 12.69
C VAL A 207 5.73 0.12 13.94
N GLY A 208 5.90 0.96 14.97
CA GLY A 208 6.66 0.63 16.17
C GLY A 208 6.12 -0.58 16.94
N SER A 209 4.80 -0.70 17.04
CA SER A 209 4.14 -1.78 17.78
C SER A 209 4.30 -3.15 17.11
N PHE A 210 4.31 -3.21 15.77
CA PHE A 210 4.73 -4.41 15.04
C PHE A 210 6.23 -4.67 15.18
N ALA A 211 7.06 -3.62 15.08
CA ALA A 211 8.51 -3.76 15.19
C ALA A 211 8.99 -4.34 16.53
N VAL A 212 8.40 -3.93 17.65
CA VAL A 212 8.68 -4.50 18.98
C VAL A 212 8.38 -6.01 19.00
N GLN A 213 7.19 -6.41 18.55
CA GLN A 213 6.77 -7.81 18.52
C GLN A 213 7.61 -8.66 17.56
N ILE A 214 7.89 -8.17 16.35
CA ILE A 214 8.69 -8.86 15.33
C ILE A 214 10.12 -9.05 15.84
N ALA A 215 10.75 -8.01 16.40
CA ALA A 215 12.09 -8.12 16.98
C ALA A 215 12.12 -9.15 18.12
N LYS A 216 11.11 -9.13 19.01
CA LYS A 216 11.03 -10.06 20.14
C LYS A 216 10.84 -11.50 19.69
N ALA A 217 9.96 -11.73 18.70
CA ALA A 217 9.75 -13.05 18.08
C ALA A 217 10.99 -13.58 17.35
N ARG A 218 11.88 -12.71 16.88
CA ARG A 218 13.20 -13.07 16.31
C ARG A 218 14.30 -13.28 17.36
N GLY A 219 13.97 -13.25 18.65
CA GLY A 219 14.93 -13.48 19.73
C GLY A 219 15.92 -12.33 19.96
N ALA A 220 15.62 -11.13 19.47
CA ALA A 220 16.40 -9.93 19.79
C ALA A 220 16.01 -9.39 21.19
N ARG A 221 16.95 -8.66 21.81
CA ARG A 221 16.67 -7.81 22.97
C ARG A 221 16.09 -6.48 22.48
N VAL A 222 14.92 -6.10 22.97
CA VAL A 222 14.18 -4.94 22.47
C VAL A 222 14.18 -3.80 23.48
N ILE A 223 14.80 -2.69 23.11
CA ILE A 223 14.63 -1.40 23.78
C ILE A 223 13.61 -0.61 22.95
N ALA A 224 12.57 -0.05 23.57
CA ALA A 224 11.53 0.69 22.86
C ALA A 224 11.21 2.02 23.55
N THR A 225 11.03 3.10 22.78
CA THR A 225 10.66 4.41 23.33
C THR A 225 9.20 4.75 23.08
N ALA A 226 8.52 5.29 24.09
CA ALA A 226 7.17 5.87 23.99
C ALA A 226 6.97 6.92 25.10
N SER A 227 5.80 7.55 25.17
CA SER A 227 5.46 8.46 26.27
C SER A 227 5.09 7.67 27.54
N THR A 228 5.01 8.35 28.68
CA THR A 228 4.64 7.77 30.00
C THR A 228 3.38 6.90 29.95
N ALA A 229 2.33 7.37 29.27
CA ALA A 229 1.05 6.67 29.16
C ALA A 229 1.12 5.35 28.36
N ASN A 230 2.20 5.11 27.62
CA ASN A 230 2.36 3.95 26.74
C ASN A 230 3.39 2.94 27.25
N GLN A 231 3.99 3.15 28.43
CA GLN A 231 5.07 2.28 28.94
C GLN A 231 4.58 0.85 29.21
N ASP A 232 3.36 0.67 29.69
CA ASP A 232 2.81 -0.67 29.94
C ASP A 232 2.42 -1.39 28.64
N LEU A 233 1.98 -0.65 27.62
CA LEU A 233 1.80 -1.21 26.27
C LEU A 233 3.12 -1.72 25.69
N LEU A 234 4.23 -0.98 25.84
CA LEU A 234 5.54 -1.47 25.38
C LEU A 234 5.96 -2.79 26.06
N LYS A 235 5.74 -2.90 27.37
CA LYS A 235 6.00 -4.15 28.12
C LYS A 235 5.12 -5.29 27.61
N GLN A 236 3.83 -5.04 27.40
CA GLN A 236 2.88 -6.02 26.86
C GLN A 236 3.26 -6.50 25.46
N LEU A 237 3.77 -5.60 24.60
CA LEU A 237 4.26 -5.92 23.26
C LEU A 237 5.59 -6.70 23.25
N GLY A 238 6.26 -6.84 24.41
CA GLY A 238 7.48 -7.63 24.56
C GLY A 238 8.78 -6.84 24.57
N ALA A 239 8.75 -5.52 24.82
CA ALA A 239 9.97 -4.75 25.04
C ALA A 239 10.67 -5.17 26.34
N ASP A 240 11.95 -5.54 26.25
CA ASP A 240 12.81 -5.83 27.41
C ASP A 240 13.13 -4.57 28.23
N MET A 241 13.12 -3.41 27.56
CA MET A 241 13.29 -2.10 28.20
C MET A 241 12.36 -1.09 27.53
N ALA A 242 11.31 -0.70 28.24
CA ALA A 242 10.46 0.43 27.89
C ALA A 242 11.11 1.72 28.39
N VAL A 243 11.27 2.71 27.52
CA VAL A 243 11.87 4.02 27.82
C VAL A 243 10.81 5.11 27.64
N ASP A 244 10.56 5.86 28.72
CA ASP A 244 9.75 7.08 28.66
C ASP A 244 10.61 8.25 28.16
N TYR A 245 10.43 8.63 26.90
CA TYR A 245 11.23 9.71 26.30
C TYR A 245 10.97 11.10 26.92
N THR A 246 9.91 11.25 27.73
CA THR A 246 9.57 12.52 28.39
C THR A 246 10.39 12.76 29.66
N THR A 247 10.91 11.69 30.26
CA THR A 247 11.68 11.72 31.52
C THR A 247 13.10 11.19 31.37
N THR A 248 13.35 10.31 30.40
CA THR A 248 14.63 9.61 30.20
C THR A 248 15.12 9.81 28.78
N LYS A 249 16.37 10.27 28.62
CA LYS A 249 17.04 10.27 27.32
C LYS A 249 17.40 8.85 26.93
N PHE A 250 17.01 8.42 25.72
CA PHE A 250 17.26 7.04 25.29
C PHE A 250 18.75 6.72 25.23
N GLU A 251 19.60 7.68 24.88
CA GLU A 251 21.04 7.47 24.78
C GLU A 251 21.75 7.28 26.13
N ASP A 252 21.10 7.59 27.26
CA ASP A 252 21.68 7.33 28.58
C ASP A 252 21.50 5.85 28.98
N VAL A 253 20.57 5.12 28.35
CA VAL A 253 20.20 3.72 28.69
C VAL A 253 20.37 2.73 27.53
N ALA A 254 20.30 3.19 26.28
CA ALA A 254 20.61 2.43 25.08
C ALA A 254 22.03 2.76 24.62
N LYS A 255 22.93 1.79 24.69
CA LYS A 255 24.32 1.87 24.21
C LYS A 255 24.65 0.62 23.39
N GLU A 256 25.54 0.78 22.42
CA GLU A 256 26.07 -0.27 21.55
C GLU A 256 25.02 -1.20 20.90
N VAL A 257 23.87 -0.64 20.52
CA VAL A 257 22.80 -1.42 19.88
C VAL A 257 23.21 -1.86 18.47
N ASP A 258 22.76 -3.04 18.04
CA ASP A 258 23.00 -3.56 16.69
C ASP A 258 22.21 -2.81 15.63
N ALA A 259 20.98 -2.41 15.96
CA ALA A 259 20.04 -1.78 15.05
C ALA A 259 19.23 -0.67 15.75
N VAL A 260 18.90 0.38 14.99
CA VAL A 260 17.89 1.38 15.38
C VAL A 260 16.83 1.46 14.29
N LEU A 261 15.55 1.41 14.68
CA LEU A 261 14.42 1.75 13.83
C LEU A 261 13.83 3.09 14.27
N ASP A 262 13.80 4.05 13.35
CA ASP A 262 13.39 5.43 13.59
C ASP A 262 12.21 5.86 12.67
N PRO A 263 10.97 5.85 13.20
CA PRO A 263 9.82 6.55 12.59
C PRO A 263 9.72 8.03 12.99
N VAL A 264 10.64 8.57 13.79
CA VAL A 264 10.49 9.90 14.45
C VAL A 264 11.29 10.99 13.73
N GLY A 265 12.51 10.69 13.29
CA GLY A 265 13.39 11.61 12.58
C GLY A 265 13.98 12.71 13.47
N LYS A 266 14.39 13.81 12.83
CA LYS A 266 14.92 15.03 13.48
C LYS A 266 16.05 14.69 14.47
N ASP A 267 16.07 15.34 15.64
CA ASP A 267 17.09 15.16 16.67
C ASP A 267 17.14 13.73 17.23
N THR A 268 16.03 12.98 17.21
CA THR A 268 16.01 11.57 17.62
C THR A 268 16.91 10.74 16.72
N LEU A 269 16.75 10.90 15.39
CA LEU A 269 17.61 10.25 14.40
C LEU A 269 19.07 10.67 14.54
N ALA A 270 19.33 11.98 14.69
CA ALA A 270 20.69 12.48 14.87
C ALA A 270 21.38 11.87 16.10
N ARG A 271 20.67 11.74 17.22
CA ARG A 271 21.18 11.11 18.46
C ARG A 271 21.28 9.58 18.35
N SER A 272 20.49 8.94 17.48
CA SER A 272 20.53 7.49 17.24
C SER A 272 21.89 6.99 16.74
N TYR A 273 22.60 7.80 15.95
CA TYR A 273 23.96 7.50 15.50
C TYR A 273 24.99 7.41 16.65
N GLY A 274 24.72 8.02 17.80
CA GLY A 274 25.57 7.96 18.98
C GLY A 274 25.38 6.72 19.86
N VAL A 275 24.37 5.88 19.58
CA VAL A 275 24.06 4.67 20.38
C VAL A 275 24.23 3.37 19.62
N VAL A 276 24.29 3.41 18.29
CA VAL A 276 24.53 2.24 17.44
C VAL A 276 26.01 1.82 17.53
N ARG A 277 26.28 0.51 17.64
CA ARG A 277 27.67 0.01 17.66
C ARG A 277 28.33 0.14 16.30
N LYS A 278 29.66 0.07 16.27
CA LYS A 278 30.42 0.01 14.99
C LYS A 278 29.95 -1.20 14.16
N GLY A 279 29.51 -0.94 12.94
CA GLY A 279 28.96 -1.95 12.03
C GLY A 279 27.48 -2.31 12.28
N GLY A 280 26.81 -1.65 13.22
CA GLY A 280 25.35 -1.68 13.33
C GLY A 280 24.67 -0.77 12.29
N ILE A 281 23.33 -0.76 12.29
CA ILE A 281 22.51 -0.09 11.28
C ILE A 281 21.47 0.86 11.90
N VAL A 282 21.25 2.01 11.25
CA VAL A 282 20.16 2.94 11.58
C VAL A 282 19.21 2.99 10.38
N MET A 283 17.93 2.75 10.62
CA MET A 283 16.87 2.74 9.60
C MET A 283 15.87 3.84 9.93
N SER A 284 15.91 4.96 9.20
CA SER A 284 14.86 5.97 9.30
C SER A 284 13.77 5.71 8.27
N LEU A 285 12.52 5.90 8.67
CA LEU A 285 11.34 5.82 7.81
C LEU A 285 10.89 7.20 7.30
N VAL A 286 11.50 8.28 7.82
CA VAL A 286 11.06 9.67 7.61
C VAL A 286 12.15 10.59 7.06
N ALA A 287 13.39 10.10 6.96
CA ALA A 287 14.53 10.82 6.38
C ALA A 287 15.35 9.90 5.47
N ARG A 288 16.04 10.50 4.49
CA ARG A 288 17.12 9.83 3.76
C ARG A 288 18.41 9.91 4.60
N PRO A 289 19.35 8.95 4.45
CA PRO A 289 20.68 9.02 5.07
C PRO A 289 21.45 10.30 4.69
#